data_AF-A0A5S9M8U1-F1
#
_entry.id   AF-A0A5S9M8U1-F1
#
_cell.length_a   1.000
_cell.length_b   1.000
_cell.length_c   1.000
_cell.angle_alpha   90.00
_cell.angle_beta   90.00
_cell.angle_gamma   90.00
#
_symmetry.space_group_name_H-M   'P 1'
#
loop_
_entity.id
_entity.type
_entity.pdbx_description
1 polymer ?
#
loop_
_entity_poly.entity_id
_entity_poly.type
_entity_poly.pdbx_seq_one_letter_code
_entity_poly.pdbx_strand_id
1 'polypeptide(L)'
;MGKDLFDQEAVSKAVFEEADNTLGFDLSSMIFEGDAEELTLTFNAQPALLTTSIAILKKFEESGIKADYAAGHSLGEYTALVAAGALSF
;
A
#
# COMPACT_ATOMS: atom_id res chain seq x y z
N MET A 1 1.11 -6.84 -7.57
CA MET A 1 -0.05 -7.01 -6.65
C MET A 1 -0.91 -5.75 -6.67
N GLY A 2 -2.22 -5.80 -6.37
CA GLY A 2 -3.05 -4.57 -6.25
C GLY A 2 -3.44 -3.86 -7.55
N LYS A 3 -3.04 -4.37 -8.73
CA LYS A 3 -3.28 -3.73 -10.02
C LYS A 3 -4.77 -3.49 -10.32
N ASP A 4 -5.62 -4.49 -10.07
CA ASP A 4 -7.06 -4.36 -10.34
C ASP A 4 -7.70 -3.23 -9.53
N LEU A 5 -7.27 -3.05 -8.28
CA LEU A 5 -7.73 -1.96 -7.43
C LEU A 5 -7.20 -0.61 -7.90
N PHE A 6 -5.94 -0.54 -8.34
CA PHE A 6 -5.38 0.66 -8.94
C PHE A 6 -6.15 1.09 -10.21
N ASP A 7 -6.52 0.14 -11.06
CA ASP A 7 -7.20 0.42 -12.32
C ASP A 7 -8.68 0.82 -12.11
N GLN A 8 -9.35 0.23 -11.11
CA GLN A 8 -10.81 0.32 -10.97
C GLN A 8 -11.28 1.26 -9.85
N GLU A 9 -10.45 1.51 -8.83
CA GLU A 9 -10.87 2.23 -7.63
C GLU A 9 -10.04 3.52 -7.46
N ALA A 10 -10.70 4.66 -7.63
CA ALA A 10 -10.05 5.97 -7.56
C ALA A 10 -9.35 6.21 -6.21
N VAL A 11 -9.96 5.75 -5.10
CA VAL A 11 -9.37 5.87 -3.76
C VAL A 11 -8.11 5.03 -3.60
N SER A 12 -8.07 3.84 -4.20
CA SER A 12 -6.89 2.97 -4.19
C SER A 12 -5.78 3.54 -5.07
N LYS A 13 -6.15 4.02 -6.27
CA LYS A 13 -5.23 4.65 -7.21
C LYS A 13 -4.46 5.82 -6.57
N ALA A 14 -5.17 6.69 -5.84
CA ALA A 14 -4.58 7.84 -5.18
C ALA A 14 -3.45 7.44 -4.20
N VAL A 15 -3.56 6.29 -3.52
CA VAL A 15 -2.53 5.81 -2.58
C VAL A 15 -1.24 5.41 -3.33
N PHE A 16 -1.36 4.76 -4.48
CA PHE A 16 -0.19 4.43 -5.29
C PHE A 16 0.48 5.69 -5.85
N GLU A 17 -0.31 6.65 -6.34
CA GLU A 17 0.21 7.94 -6.81
C GLU A 17 0.90 8.73 -5.69
N GLU A 18 0.35 8.72 -4.48
CA GLU A 18 0.98 9.33 -3.29
C GLU A 18 2.31 8.66 -2.95
N ALA A 19 2.38 7.33 -3.01
CA ALA A 19 3.61 6.58 -2.78
C ALA A 19 4.70 6.92 -3.80
N ASP A 20 4.35 6.91 -5.10
CA ASP A 20 5.29 7.22 -6.18
C ASP A 20 5.85 8.64 -6.02
N ASN A 21 4.98 9.62 -5.74
CA ASN A 21 5.37 11.01 -5.50
C ASN A 21 6.27 11.17 -4.27
N THR A 22 5.97 10.46 -3.18
CA THR A 22 6.73 10.56 -1.93
C THR A 22 8.11 9.91 -2.04
N LEU A 23 8.20 8.80 -2.75
CA LEU A 23 9.45 8.07 -2.95
C LEU A 23 10.32 8.66 -4.07
N GLY A 24 9.72 9.42 -4.98
CA GLY A 24 10.41 10.05 -6.12
C GLY A 24 10.75 9.06 -7.24
N PHE A 25 10.09 7.90 -7.27
CA PHE A 25 10.17 6.91 -8.34
C PHE A 25 8.87 6.13 -8.47
N ASP A 26 8.63 5.52 -9.63
CA ASP A 26 7.40 4.79 -9.94
C ASP A 26 7.37 3.41 -9.28
N LEU A 27 7.09 3.37 -7.97
CA LEU A 27 6.90 2.14 -7.22
C LEU A 27 5.72 1.34 -7.78
N SER A 28 4.64 2.00 -8.21
CA SER A 28 3.48 1.36 -8.83
C SER A 28 3.86 0.54 -10.07
N SER A 29 4.67 1.09 -10.97
CA SER A 29 5.22 0.38 -12.13
C SER A 29 6.03 -0.84 -11.71
N MET A 30 6.89 -0.71 -10.68
CA MET A 30 7.65 -1.84 -10.15
C MET A 30 6.74 -2.95 -9.59
N ILE A 31 5.63 -2.60 -8.93
CA ILE A 31 4.67 -3.56 -8.36
C ILE A 31 3.88 -4.31 -9.43
N PHE A 32 3.56 -3.65 -10.55
CA PHE A 32 2.66 -4.18 -11.58
C PHE A 32 3.41 -4.89 -12.71
N GLU A 33 4.58 -4.36 -13.08
CA GLU A 33 5.29 -4.72 -14.32
C GLU A 33 6.79 -5.02 -14.06
N GLY A 34 7.29 -4.72 -12.85
CA GLY A 34 8.70 -4.87 -12.51
C GLY A 34 9.19 -6.31 -12.43
N ASP A 35 10.51 -6.46 -12.46
CA ASP A 35 11.17 -7.74 -12.29
C ASP A 35 10.91 -8.31 -10.88
N ALA A 36 10.65 -9.62 -10.80
CA ALA A 36 10.30 -10.27 -9.55
C ALA A 36 11.47 -10.34 -8.56
N GLU A 37 12.71 -10.51 -9.04
CA GLU A 37 13.90 -10.52 -8.19
C GLU A 37 14.15 -9.13 -7.62
N GLU A 38 13.97 -8.08 -8.43
CA GLU A 38 14.07 -6.69 -7.98
C GLU A 38 12.97 -6.32 -6.98
N LEU A 39 11.71 -6.67 -7.27
CA LEU A 39 10.58 -6.39 -6.38
C LEU A 39 10.70 -7.12 -5.04
N THR A 40 11.33 -8.31 -5.03
CA THR A 40 11.50 -9.10 -3.80
C THR A 40 12.68 -8.65 -2.94
N LEU A 41 13.53 -7.74 -3.42
CA LEU A 41 14.50 -7.05 -2.56
C LEU A 41 13.75 -6.33 -1.45
N THR A 42 14.17 -6.55 -0.20
CA THR A 42 13.46 -6.02 0.98
C THR A 42 13.22 -4.50 0.90
N PHE A 43 14.17 -3.76 0.34
CA PHE A 43 14.07 -2.31 0.13
C PHE A 43 12.86 -1.92 -0.73
N ASN A 44 12.49 -2.74 -1.72
CA ASN A 44 11.37 -2.52 -2.63
C ASN A 44 10.09 -3.21 -2.13
N ALA A 45 10.22 -4.45 -1.66
CA ALA A 45 9.10 -5.27 -1.18
C ALA A 45 8.37 -4.60 -0.01
N GLN A 46 9.11 -3.96 0.90
CA GLN A 46 8.52 -3.32 2.07
C GLN A 46 7.59 -2.14 1.74
N PRO A 47 8.03 -1.09 1.03
CA PRO A 47 7.13 -0.02 0.62
C PRO A 47 6.02 -0.55 -0.31
N ALA A 48 6.31 -1.52 -1.19
CA ALA A 48 5.29 -2.11 -2.06
C ALA A 48 4.13 -2.76 -1.29
N LEU A 49 4.46 -3.56 -0.26
CA LEU A 49 3.47 -4.24 0.58
C LEU A 49 2.68 -3.24 1.43
N LEU A 50 3.34 -2.21 1.97
CA LEU A 50 2.66 -1.14 2.72
C LEU A 50 1.67 -0.40 1.81
N THR A 51 2.13 0.13 0.67
CA THR A 51 1.29 0.86 -0.30
C THR A 51 0.10 0.04 -0.75
N THR A 52 0.31 -1.22 -1.14
CA THR A 52 -0.78 -2.10 -1.58
C THR A 52 -1.79 -2.34 -0.45
N SER A 53 -1.33 -2.51 0.79
CA SER A 53 -2.20 -2.74 1.94
C SER A 53 -3.01 -1.49 2.31
N ILE A 54 -2.41 -0.30 2.24
CA ILE A 54 -3.12 0.97 2.48
C ILE A 54 -4.12 1.26 1.37
N ALA A 55 -3.81 0.96 0.11
CA ALA A 55 -4.75 1.10 -0.99
C ALA A 55 -6.03 0.25 -0.75
N ILE A 56 -5.84 -1.00 -0.30
CA ILE A 56 -6.96 -1.88 0.09
C ILE A 56 -7.72 -1.31 1.29
N LEU A 57 -7.01 -0.85 2.32
CA LEU A 57 -7.63 -0.25 3.50
C LEU A 57 -8.51 0.94 3.14
N LYS A 58 -8.03 1.83 2.27
CA LYS A 58 -8.80 3.00 1.82
C LYS A 58 -10.10 2.61 1.13
N LYS A 59 -10.11 1.51 0.37
CA LYS A 59 -11.35 1.00 -0.21
C LYS A 59 -12.34 0.47 0.84
N PHE A 60 -11.84 -0.20 1.88
CA PHE A 60 -12.67 -0.63 3.00
C PHE A 60 -13.26 0.57 3.76
N GLU A 61 -12.44 1.59 4.04
CA GLU A 61 -12.87 2.83 4.71
C GLU A 61 -13.95 3.56 3.91
N GLU A 62 -13.78 3.70 2.59
CA GLU A 62 -14.77 4.29 1.68
C GLU A 62 -16.11 3.51 1.72
N SER A 63 -16.03 2.19 1.88
CA SER A 63 -17.20 1.31 1.99
C SER A 63 -17.83 1.30 3.38
N GLY A 64 -17.32 2.11 4.32
CA GLY A 64 -17.82 2.20 5.69
C GLY A 64 -17.37 1.06 6.61
N ILE A 65 -16.44 0.21 6.16
CA ILE A 65 -15.90 -0.89 6.96
C ILE A 65 -14.77 -0.34 7.83
N LYS A 66 -14.90 -0.54 9.15
CA LYS A 66 -13.93 -0.09 10.15
C LYS A 66 -13.54 -1.24 11.07
N ALA A 67 -12.27 -1.32 11.42
CA ALA A 67 -11.75 -2.27 12.39
C ALA A 67 -11.60 -1.59 13.76
N ASP A 68 -11.94 -2.31 14.83
CA ASP A 68 -11.71 -1.85 16.21
C ASP A 68 -10.26 -2.06 16.65
N TYR A 69 -9.57 -3.04 16.04
CA TYR A 69 -8.19 -3.40 16.34
C TYR A 69 -7.44 -3.69 15.04
N ALA A 70 -6.17 -3.29 14.99
CA ALA A 70 -5.25 -3.63 13.92
C ALA A 70 -3.98 -4.25 14.53
N ALA A 71 -3.42 -5.23 13.84
CA ALA A 71 -2.14 -5.85 14.17
C ALA A 71 -1.45 -6.26 12.88
N GLY A 72 -0.13 -6.36 12.91
CA GLY A 72 0.64 -6.83 11.78
C GLY A 72 1.91 -7.53 12.21
N HIS A 73 2.48 -8.31 11.30
CA HIS A 73 3.68 -9.09 11.54
C HIS A 73 4.86 -8.48 10.78
N SER A 74 5.96 -8.19 11.48
CA SER A 74 7.15 -7.56 10.90
C SER A 74 6.75 -6.24 10.20
N LEU A 75 7.02 -6.08 8.91
CA LEU A 75 6.56 -4.92 8.13
C LEU A 75 5.07 -4.61 8.30
N GLY A 76 4.22 -5.63 8.45
CA GLY A 76 2.78 -5.42 8.61
C GLY A 76 2.44 -4.59 9.85
N GLU A 77 3.32 -4.53 10.86
CA GLU A 77 3.14 -3.66 12.03
C GLU A 77 3.10 -2.19 11.62
N TYR A 78 3.91 -1.76 10.64
CA TYR A 78 3.84 -0.40 10.09
C TYR A 78 2.50 -0.14 9.40
N THR A 79 2.01 -1.10 8.61
CA THR A 79 0.67 -1.02 8.01
C THR A 79 -0.41 -0.88 9.10
N ALA A 80 -0.30 -1.64 10.19
CA ALA A 80 -1.25 -1.56 11.30
C ALA A 80 -1.18 -0.20 12.03
N LEU A 81 0.01 0.36 12.21
CA LEU A 81 0.20 1.69 12.81
C LEU A 81 -0.38 2.81 11.93
N VAL A 82 -0.22 2.72 10.61
CA VAL A 82 -0.87 3.64 9.66
C VAL A 82 -2.38 3.47 9.69
N ALA A 83 -2.88 2.23 9.70
CA ALA A 83 -4.31 1.95 9.80
C ALA A 83 -4.93 2.47 11.10
N ALA A 84 -4.17 2.46 12.20
CA ALA A 84 -4.58 3.02 13.49
C ALA A 84 -4.44 4.55 13.57
N GLY A 85 -3.89 5.21 12.53
CA GLY A 85 -3.62 6.64 12.52
C GLY A 85 -2.46 7.08 13.44
N ALA A 86 -1.64 6.14 13.92
CA ALA A 86 -0.47 6.44 14.76
C ALA A 86 0.72 6.94 13.92
N LEU A 87 0.79 6.53 12.67
CA LEU A 87 1.72 7.03 11.66
C LEU A 87 0.93 7.58 10.47
N SER A 88 1.43 8.64 9.84
CA SER A 88 0.97 8.99 8.50
C SER A 88 1.47 7.93 7.52
N PHE A 89 0.69 7.73 6.45
CA PHE A 89 1.23 7.11 5.25
C PHE A 89 2.30 8.03 4.64
#